data_AF-A0A534YTD4-F1
#
_entry.id   AF-A0A534YTD4-F1
#
_cell.length_a   1.000
_cell.length_b   1.000
_cell.length_c   1.000
_cell.angle_alpha   90.00
_cell.angle_beta   90.00
_cell.angle_gamma   90.00
#
_symmetry.space_group_name_H-M   'P 1'
#
loop_
_entity.id
_entity.type
_entity.pdbx_description
1 polymer ?
#
loop_
_entity_poly.entity_id
_entity_poly.type
_entity_poly.pdbx_seq_one_letter_code
_entity_poly.pdbx_strand_id
1 'polypeptide(L)'
;MVARQRRGLNDGPRAVAGPSITVALCLAARALAGLVPGGGGRAANDCLVELGVCDGRAVTGSPATCTACDPACDADGARDACRFHLALCVNQREATCSSTPLVRAVAKVKGKGLPLPPLDGTASCGSFTEVLVKARGRKPGRAVVTLRGVSKGRPQRTDKDRVVLVCKPRPASEPCPAPSPTCCCPGGPPAKLSFTTAVGAGKCGHLDADGTSDFFSLGCGGLYFGGANVAVPLPALIPDMGTLLLDVTCSGTTLTLKATTPEATSIRTCTSMGCLFGPPIPLPDGNHGQAAASTCLINVVARDASGTADCATGVTQLLDLPLNADLYLDGDLFKNRCDGGSTPGAACATVGSPCAGGGTCANDTGRCRGGATPGRDCEADGDCGGGTCETGRCVGGSAPGVGCITDAGCQGDGARCDTMIQPCPICNAITQKCQGGPNDGLDCTSGDSVINGSFPTSHDCPPPQDRKIGALAIAFALTSGTATSTASDFATQTHVFCGRCRKPAGGFKTVPCSGNNPDCSCASDADCADEGDFTACQQANAGAFTMLAAARTIAESGVHAGTLRTGGVPSPSTLVSVFCIPPSLNLLVDGASNLPGPGAVSLRGTMAALP
;
A
#
# COMPACT_ATOMS: atom_id res chain seq x y z
N MET A 1 -29.91 -5.72 -9.59
CA MET A 1 -29.00 -5.77 -8.43
C MET A 1 -29.29 -7.03 -7.63
N VAL A 2 -28.52 -8.09 -7.86
CA VAL A 2 -28.48 -9.31 -7.05
C VAL A 2 -27.01 -9.70 -6.99
N ALA A 3 -26.41 -9.66 -5.80
CA ALA A 3 -25.02 -10.03 -5.58
C ALA A 3 -24.83 -11.53 -5.88
N ARG A 4 -23.85 -11.90 -6.73
CA ARG A 4 -23.46 -13.29 -6.96
C ARG A 4 -22.07 -13.57 -6.40
N GLN A 5 -22.04 -14.58 -5.53
CA GLN A 5 -20.86 -15.27 -5.03
C GLN A 5 -19.99 -15.80 -6.18
N ARG A 6 -18.68 -15.59 -6.09
CA ARG A 6 -17.68 -16.25 -6.93
C ARG A 6 -17.62 -17.74 -6.57
N ARG A 7 -17.92 -18.62 -7.54
CA ARG A 7 -17.68 -20.07 -7.43
C ARG A 7 -16.22 -20.35 -7.78
N GLY A 8 -15.51 -21.01 -6.88
CA GLY A 8 -14.18 -21.57 -7.13
C GLY A 8 -14.25 -22.86 -7.94
N LEU A 9 -13.17 -23.12 -8.69
CA LEU A 9 -12.86 -24.38 -9.35
C LEU A 9 -12.93 -25.56 -8.37
N ASN A 10 -13.49 -26.68 -8.82
CA ASN A 10 -12.98 -28.04 -8.59
C ASN A 10 -13.88 -29.06 -9.32
N ASP A 11 -13.32 -29.77 -10.30
CA ASP A 11 -13.83 -31.06 -10.78
C ASP A 11 -12.71 -32.10 -10.71
N GLY A 12 -12.93 -33.13 -9.89
CA GLY A 12 -12.12 -34.33 -9.68
C GLY A 12 -12.91 -35.32 -8.79
N PRO A 13 -12.81 -36.64 -8.99
CA PRO A 13 -13.98 -37.52 -9.06
C PRO A 13 -14.59 -37.98 -7.73
N ARG A 14 -15.86 -38.39 -7.85
CA ARG A 14 -16.82 -38.83 -6.82
C ARG A 14 -16.24 -39.68 -5.68
N ALA A 15 -16.35 -39.17 -4.45
CA ALA A 15 -16.30 -39.94 -3.22
C ALA A 15 -17.68 -39.97 -2.53
N VAL A 16 -18.05 -41.14 -2.03
CA VAL A 16 -19.36 -41.48 -1.44
C VAL A 16 -19.65 -40.67 -0.18
N ALA A 17 -20.86 -40.12 -0.07
CA ALA A 17 -21.32 -39.30 1.04
C ALA A 17 -21.59 -40.11 2.32
N GLY A 18 -20.95 -39.73 3.43
CA GLY A 18 -21.30 -40.11 4.81
C GLY A 18 -21.67 -38.86 5.63
N PRO A 19 -22.48 -38.97 6.69
CA PRO A 19 -23.19 -37.83 7.27
C PRO A 19 -22.23 -36.86 7.99
N SER A 20 -22.44 -35.58 7.71
CA SER A 20 -21.69 -34.45 8.28
C SER A 20 -21.96 -34.29 9.78
N ILE A 21 -20.91 -34.28 10.58
CA ILE A 21 -20.90 -33.67 11.93
C ILE A 21 -20.22 -32.32 11.78
N THR A 22 -21.02 -31.26 11.62
CA THR A 22 -20.58 -29.87 11.65
C THR A 22 -20.24 -29.51 13.10
N VAL A 23 -18.96 -29.57 13.46
CA VAL A 23 -18.48 -28.92 14.69
C VAL A 23 -18.40 -27.43 14.40
N ALA A 24 -19.47 -26.70 14.73
CA ALA A 24 -19.46 -25.25 14.75
C ALA A 24 -18.56 -24.78 15.90
N LEU A 25 -17.27 -24.57 15.59
CA LEU A 25 -16.34 -23.94 16.53
C LEU A 25 -16.64 -22.44 16.56
N CYS A 26 -17.64 -22.05 17.36
CA CYS A 26 -17.89 -20.66 17.72
C CYS A 26 -16.75 -20.16 18.62
N LEU A 27 -15.71 -19.58 18.03
CA LEU A 27 -14.74 -18.77 18.75
C LEU A 27 -15.43 -17.45 19.13
N ALA A 28 -15.96 -17.41 20.35
CA ALA A 28 -16.48 -16.18 20.95
C ALA A 28 -15.31 -15.23 21.27
N ALA A 29 -15.15 -14.17 20.48
CA ALA A 29 -14.22 -13.08 20.78
C ALA A 29 -15.00 -11.92 21.42
N ARG A 30 -14.75 -11.66 22.71
CA ARG A 30 -15.24 -10.51 23.50
C ARG A 30 -14.09 -9.51 23.77
N ALA A 31 -13.85 -8.59 22.83
CA ALA A 31 -14.23 -7.18 22.85
C ALA A 31 -13.78 -6.17 23.99
N LEU A 32 -13.14 -5.01 23.59
CA LEU A 32 -12.54 -3.68 24.09
C LEU A 32 -11.07 -3.36 24.64
N ALA A 33 -9.90 -3.80 24.15
CA ALA A 33 -8.55 -3.30 24.61
C ALA A 33 -8.32 -1.78 24.68
N GLY A 34 -8.08 -1.21 25.87
CA GLY A 34 -7.33 0.01 26.14
C GLY A 34 -6.01 -0.34 26.84
N LEU A 35 -4.97 0.46 26.68
CA LEU A 35 -3.65 0.17 27.25
C LEU A 35 -3.42 1.05 28.49
N VAL A 36 -2.98 0.45 29.61
CA VAL A 36 -2.65 1.17 30.84
C VAL A 36 -1.13 1.37 30.88
N PRO A 37 -0.63 2.60 30.73
CA PRO A 37 0.81 2.86 30.75
C PRO A 37 1.43 2.49 32.08
N GLY A 38 2.71 2.09 32.01
CA GLY A 38 3.57 1.94 33.16
C GLY A 38 3.82 3.29 33.85
N GLY A 39 4.22 3.23 35.12
CA GLY A 39 4.54 4.43 35.92
C GLY A 39 5.29 4.12 37.21
N GLY A 40 5.75 2.88 37.38
CA GLY A 40 6.45 2.42 38.59
C GLY A 40 7.97 2.64 38.57
N GLY A 41 8.52 3.17 37.47
CA GLY A 41 9.96 3.14 37.19
C GLY A 41 10.54 4.42 36.55
N ARG A 42 11.47 4.23 35.60
CA ARG A 42 12.06 5.32 34.81
C ARG A 42 11.27 5.43 33.51
N ALA A 43 10.74 6.61 33.19
CA ALA A 43 9.97 6.86 31.95
C ALA A 43 10.60 6.32 30.66
N ALA A 44 11.93 6.26 30.58
CA ALA A 44 12.66 5.66 29.46
C ALA A 44 12.53 4.13 29.35
N ASN A 45 11.88 3.46 30.30
CA ASN A 45 11.67 2.00 30.34
C ASN A 45 10.19 1.62 30.31
N ASP A 46 9.25 2.55 30.48
CA ASP A 46 7.83 2.25 30.69
C ASP A 46 7.14 1.61 29.47
N CYS A 47 7.80 1.60 28.31
CA CYS A 47 7.34 0.89 27.12
C CYS A 47 7.70 -0.61 27.09
N LEU A 48 8.56 -1.10 27.99
CA LEU A 48 9.03 -2.49 27.92
C LEU A 48 7.91 -3.46 28.28
N VAL A 49 7.06 -3.12 29.26
CA VAL A 49 5.85 -3.87 29.60
C VAL A 49 4.67 -2.95 29.91
N GLU A 50 3.51 -3.21 29.31
CA GLU A 50 2.27 -2.47 29.59
C GLU A 50 1.10 -3.44 29.75
N LEU A 51 0.04 -3.00 30.44
CA LEU A 51 -1.17 -3.82 30.60
C LEU A 51 -2.19 -3.47 29.51
N GLY A 52 -2.44 -4.41 28.60
CA GLY A 52 -3.61 -4.34 27.72
C GLY A 52 -4.86 -4.77 28.49
N VAL A 53 -5.91 -3.95 28.44
CA VAL A 53 -7.19 -4.17 29.13
C VAL A 53 -8.32 -4.15 28.12
N CYS A 54 -8.83 -5.32 27.75
CA CYS A 54 -9.87 -5.57 26.77
C CYS A 54 -11.26 -4.95 27.05
N ASP A 55 -11.37 -3.87 27.82
CA ASP A 55 -12.62 -3.24 28.23
C ASP A 55 -12.56 -1.69 28.08
N GLY A 56 -13.20 -1.10 27.07
CA GLY A 56 -12.80 0.17 26.43
C GLY A 56 -13.54 1.39 26.93
N ARG A 57 -13.91 1.30 28.21
CA ARG A 57 -14.01 2.44 29.11
C ARG A 57 -13.42 2.16 30.49
N ALA A 58 -12.69 1.06 30.70
CA ALA A 58 -11.82 0.98 31.85
C ALA A 58 -10.81 2.12 31.70
N VAL A 59 -10.99 3.17 32.51
CA VAL A 59 -10.13 4.37 32.48
C VAL A 59 -8.69 3.89 32.41
N THR A 60 -7.98 4.24 31.33
CA THR A 60 -6.61 3.80 30.97
C THR A 60 -5.57 4.43 31.90
N GLY A 61 -5.85 4.45 33.19
CA GLY A 61 -4.95 4.87 34.26
C GLY A 61 -4.87 3.78 35.33
N SER A 62 -3.95 3.95 36.28
CA SER A 62 -3.91 3.15 37.50
C SER A 62 -4.60 3.95 38.61
N PRO A 63 -5.83 3.57 39.06
CA PRO A 63 -6.49 2.29 38.86
C PRO A 63 -7.41 2.17 37.62
N ALA A 64 -7.32 1.03 36.93
CA ALA A 64 -8.22 0.66 35.84
C ALA A 64 -9.57 0.26 36.45
N THR A 65 -10.60 1.07 36.18
CA THR A 65 -11.89 0.97 36.90
C THR A 65 -13.01 0.56 35.95
N CYS A 66 -13.76 -0.47 36.32
CA CYS A 66 -14.98 -0.90 35.63
C CYS A 66 -16.18 -0.89 36.59
N THR A 67 -17.38 -0.71 36.07
CA THR A 67 -18.64 -0.81 36.82
C THR A 67 -19.34 -2.11 36.43
N ALA A 68 -19.83 -2.87 37.42
CA ALA A 68 -20.55 -4.11 37.18
C ALA A 68 -21.78 -3.86 36.28
N CYS A 69 -22.05 -4.79 35.37
CA CYS A 69 -23.12 -4.71 34.38
C CYS A 69 -22.94 -3.60 33.33
N ASP A 70 -21.73 -3.08 33.15
CA ASP A 70 -21.42 -2.12 32.09
C ASP A 70 -20.84 -2.85 30.86
N PRO A 71 -21.57 -2.97 29.74
CA PRO A 71 -21.10 -3.69 28.56
C PRO A 71 -19.88 -3.05 27.89
N ALA A 72 -19.49 -1.84 28.27
CA ALA A 72 -18.24 -1.22 27.83
C ALA A 72 -17.00 -1.75 28.58
N CYS A 73 -17.15 -2.48 29.68
CA CYS A 73 -16.01 -3.04 30.40
C CYS A 73 -16.25 -4.36 31.15
N ASP A 74 -17.48 -4.88 31.08
CA ASP A 74 -17.94 -6.07 31.77
C ASP A 74 -18.84 -6.88 30.81
N ALA A 75 -18.20 -7.75 30.04
CA ALA A 75 -18.81 -8.39 28.87
C ALA A 75 -19.96 -9.38 29.18
N ASP A 76 -20.16 -9.79 30.45
CA ASP A 76 -21.23 -10.71 30.84
C ASP A 76 -22.46 -10.02 31.45
N GLY A 77 -22.39 -8.72 31.76
CA GLY A 77 -23.49 -8.00 32.38
C GLY A 77 -23.79 -8.46 33.82
N ALA A 78 -22.83 -9.04 34.55
CA ALA A 78 -23.05 -9.46 35.93
C ALA A 78 -23.09 -8.26 36.89
N ARG A 79 -23.97 -8.28 37.90
CA ARG A 79 -24.13 -7.15 38.83
C ARG A 79 -23.18 -7.19 40.04
N ASP A 80 -22.53 -8.32 40.27
CA ASP A 80 -21.71 -8.60 41.47
C ASP A 80 -20.21 -8.79 41.18
N ALA A 81 -19.81 -8.79 39.90
CA ALA A 81 -18.42 -8.88 39.48
C ALA A 81 -18.19 -8.09 38.20
N CYS A 82 -16.91 -7.81 37.92
CA CYS A 82 -16.47 -7.30 36.63
C CYS A 82 -15.48 -8.31 36.03
N ARG A 83 -15.67 -8.67 34.77
CA ARG A 83 -14.73 -9.51 34.00
C ARG A 83 -13.78 -8.62 33.21
N PHE A 84 -12.56 -8.48 33.71
CA PHE A 84 -11.49 -7.79 32.99
C PHE A 84 -10.81 -8.75 32.03
N HIS A 85 -10.61 -8.36 30.78
CA HIS A 85 -9.83 -9.14 29.82
C HIS A 85 -8.43 -8.55 29.73
N LEU A 86 -7.39 -9.28 30.15
CA LEU A 86 -6.04 -8.70 30.31
C LEU A 86 -5.02 -9.36 29.39
N ALA A 87 -4.13 -8.57 28.80
CA ALA A 87 -2.96 -9.04 28.06
C ALA A 87 -1.68 -8.37 28.57
N LEU A 88 -0.57 -9.11 28.54
CA LEU A 88 0.77 -8.53 28.67
C LEU A 88 1.18 -7.98 27.31
N CYS A 89 1.42 -6.68 27.22
CA CYS A 89 1.97 -6.04 26.04
C CYS A 89 3.44 -5.69 26.30
N VAL A 90 4.29 -5.81 25.28
CA VAL A 90 5.72 -5.51 25.35
C VAL A 90 6.11 -4.53 24.26
N ASN A 91 7.18 -3.76 24.51
CA ASN A 91 7.84 -2.88 23.53
C ASN A 91 6.89 -1.93 22.79
N GLN A 92 5.86 -1.45 23.47
CA GLN A 92 4.86 -0.57 22.88
C GLN A 92 5.49 0.77 22.47
N ARG A 93 5.01 1.41 21.41
CA ARG A 93 5.64 2.64 20.92
C ARG A 93 5.21 3.84 21.77
N GLU A 94 6.15 4.40 22.52
CA GLU A 94 6.00 5.68 23.23
C GLU A 94 7.14 6.64 22.88
N ALA A 95 6.86 7.94 22.78
CA ALA A 95 7.80 8.95 22.28
C ALA A 95 9.13 9.03 23.07
N THR A 96 9.14 8.62 24.34
CA THR A 96 10.28 8.72 25.26
C THR A 96 10.97 7.38 25.55
N CYS A 97 10.54 6.28 24.92
CA CYS A 97 11.02 4.94 25.24
C CYS A 97 11.36 4.14 23.98
N SER A 98 12.58 3.58 23.93
CA SER A 98 13.03 2.74 22.80
C SER A 98 12.74 1.27 23.05
N SER A 99 12.20 0.58 22.05
CA SER A 99 11.98 -0.87 22.10
C SER A 99 13.30 -1.65 22.12
N THR A 100 13.29 -2.85 22.70
CA THR A 100 14.47 -3.72 22.73
C THR A 100 14.07 -5.18 22.97
N PRO A 101 14.82 -6.17 22.46
CA PRO A 101 14.56 -7.57 22.80
C PRO A 101 14.60 -7.80 24.31
N LEU A 102 13.66 -8.58 24.83
CA LEU A 102 13.53 -8.88 26.26
C LEU A 102 14.06 -10.29 26.56
N VAL A 103 14.81 -10.42 27.65
CA VAL A 103 15.17 -11.75 28.20
C VAL A 103 13.98 -12.34 28.96
N ARG A 104 13.14 -11.47 29.52
CA ARG A 104 12.01 -11.88 30.34
C ARG A 104 10.93 -10.80 30.35
N ALA A 105 9.69 -11.22 30.11
CA ALA A 105 8.51 -10.42 30.40
C ALA A 105 7.53 -11.27 31.22
N VAL A 106 6.92 -10.69 32.26
CA VAL A 106 5.96 -11.40 33.12
C VAL A 106 4.86 -10.45 33.53
N ALA A 107 3.60 -10.87 33.36
CA ALA A 107 2.45 -10.25 34.00
C ALA A 107 1.81 -11.27 34.94
N LYS A 108 1.49 -10.86 36.17
CA LYS A 108 0.77 -11.69 37.13
C LYS A 108 -0.41 -10.95 37.72
N VAL A 109 -1.53 -11.65 37.85
CA VAL A 109 -2.74 -11.16 38.51
C VAL A 109 -3.20 -12.21 39.50
N LYS A 110 -3.30 -11.86 40.79
CA LYS A 110 -3.62 -12.81 41.88
C LYS A 110 -2.74 -14.08 41.85
N GLY A 111 -1.48 -13.96 41.44
CA GLY A 111 -0.54 -15.09 41.33
C GLY A 111 -0.60 -15.90 40.03
N LYS A 112 -1.64 -15.73 39.20
CA LYS A 112 -1.76 -16.36 37.87
C LYS A 112 -1.02 -15.52 36.82
N GLY A 113 -0.21 -16.17 35.98
CA GLY A 113 0.49 -15.51 34.87
C GLY A 113 -0.44 -15.23 33.68
N LEU A 114 -0.24 -14.11 33.00
CA LEU A 114 -0.83 -13.89 31.67
C LEU A 114 0.05 -14.51 30.57
N PRO A 115 -0.53 -14.87 29.42
CA PRO A 115 0.21 -15.36 28.25
C PRO A 115 1.30 -14.40 27.81
N LEU A 116 2.45 -14.96 27.40
CA LEU A 116 3.59 -14.19 26.91
C LEU A 116 3.45 -13.87 25.41
N PRO A 117 3.71 -12.62 24.99
CA PRO A 117 3.97 -12.28 23.59
C PRO A 117 5.39 -12.66 23.14
N PRO A 118 5.71 -12.58 21.83
CA PRO A 118 7.07 -12.59 21.32
C PRO A 118 7.96 -11.53 22.00
N LEU A 119 9.20 -11.89 22.33
CA LEU A 119 10.15 -11.03 23.05
C LEU A 119 11.33 -10.56 22.18
N ASP A 120 11.14 -10.56 20.87
CA ASP A 120 12.16 -10.28 19.85
C ASP A 120 12.51 -8.80 19.67
N GLY A 121 11.81 -7.90 20.37
CA GLY A 121 12.00 -6.45 20.29
C GLY A 121 10.89 -5.73 19.54
N THR A 122 9.95 -6.46 18.95
CA THR A 122 8.77 -5.89 18.30
C THR A 122 7.68 -5.56 19.31
N ALA A 123 6.89 -4.53 19.01
CA ALA A 123 5.70 -4.18 19.79
C ALA A 123 4.64 -5.28 19.57
N SER A 124 4.23 -5.95 20.65
CA SER A 124 3.25 -7.04 20.57
C SER A 124 2.52 -7.25 21.91
N CYS A 125 1.34 -7.85 21.85
CA CYS A 125 0.56 -8.25 23.02
C CYS A 125 0.31 -9.76 23.03
N GLY A 126 0.34 -10.37 24.22
CA GLY A 126 -0.07 -11.76 24.41
C GLY A 126 -1.59 -11.91 24.25
N SER A 127 -2.07 -13.15 24.26
CA SER A 127 -3.51 -13.39 24.21
C SER A 127 -4.22 -12.89 25.48
N PHE A 128 -5.41 -12.32 25.29
CA PHE A 128 -6.22 -11.83 26.40
C PHE A 128 -6.70 -12.98 27.29
N THR A 129 -6.57 -12.80 28.59
CA THR A 129 -7.04 -13.73 29.62
C THR A 129 -8.09 -13.04 30.48
N GLU A 130 -9.22 -13.72 30.68
CA GLU A 130 -10.28 -13.23 31.54
C GLU A 130 -9.88 -13.31 33.03
N VAL A 131 -10.14 -12.22 33.75
CA VAL A 131 -9.88 -12.05 35.18
C VAL A 131 -11.11 -11.50 35.86
N LEU A 132 -11.71 -12.34 36.71
CA LEU A 132 -12.86 -11.96 37.52
C LEU A 132 -12.44 -11.12 38.75
N VAL A 133 -13.04 -9.94 38.90
CA VAL A 133 -12.91 -9.08 40.08
C VAL A 133 -14.30 -8.93 40.72
N LYS A 134 -14.54 -9.69 41.79
CA LYS A 134 -15.81 -9.66 42.52
C LYS A 134 -15.92 -8.40 43.40
N ALA A 135 -17.05 -7.71 43.33
CA ALA A 135 -17.44 -6.73 44.34
C ALA A 135 -18.06 -7.44 45.56
N ARG A 136 -18.09 -6.78 46.72
CA ARG A 136 -18.73 -7.32 47.94
C ARG A 136 -19.79 -6.36 48.44
N GLY A 137 -21.05 -6.63 48.09
CA GLY A 137 -22.17 -5.73 48.40
C GLY A 137 -21.93 -4.35 47.79
N ARG A 138 -21.93 -3.29 48.62
CA ARG A 138 -21.66 -1.92 48.18
C ARG A 138 -20.16 -1.56 48.07
N LYS A 139 -19.25 -2.48 48.43
CA LYS A 139 -17.80 -2.20 48.43
C LYS A 139 -17.15 -2.60 47.09
N PRO A 140 -16.31 -1.73 46.49
CA PRO A 140 -15.57 -2.06 45.28
C PRO A 140 -14.65 -3.27 45.45
N GLY A 141 -14.66 -4.16 44.46
CA GLY A 141 -13.67 -5.24 44.34
C GLY A 141 -12.33 -4.71 43.84
N ARG A 142 -11.21 -5.30 44.27
CA ARG A 142 -9.87 -4.92 43.80
C ARG A 142 -9.03 -6.13 43.43
N ALA A 143 -8.21 -6.00 42.39
CA ALA A 143 -7.16 -6.95 42.05
C ALA A 143 -5.89 -6.19 41.63
N VAL A 144 -4.72 -6.72 41.97
CA VAL A 144 -3.44 -6.10 41.58
C VAL A 144 -2.81 -6.95 40.48
N VAL A 145 -2.42 -6.27 39.41
CA VAL A 145 -1.61 -6.81 38.33
C VAL A 145 -0.18 -6.29 38.51
N THR A 146 0.79 -7.20 38.47
CA THR A 146 2.21 -6.86 38.50
C THR A 146 2.84 -7.21 37.16
N LEU A 147 3.55 -6.25 36.58
CA LEU A 147 4.26 -6.37 35.31
C LEU A 147 5.76 -6.30 35.58
N ARG A 148 6.55 -7.05 34.80
CA ARG A 148 8.01 -6.92 34.82
C ARG A 148 8.63 -7.29 33.48
N GLY A 149 9.36 -6.35 32.88
CA GLY A 149 10.20 -6.53 31.69
C GLY A 149 11.68 -6.42 32.01
N VAL A 150 12.52 -7.22 31.35
CA VAL A 150 14.00 -7.14 31.46
C VAL A 150 14.62 -7.25 30.08
N SER A 151 15.38 -6.23 29.65
CA SER A 151 16.01 -6.18 28.33
C SER A 151 17.20 -7.14 28.18
N LYS A 152 17.53 -7.50 26.94
CA LYS A 152 18.71 -8.32 26.58
C LYS A 152 20.02 -7.53 26.54
N GLY A 153 19.97 -6.21 26.36
CA GLY A 153 21.13 -5.32 26.34
C GLY A 153 21.89 -5.24 27.68
N ARG A 154 23.14 -4.76 27.63
CA ARG A 154 23.97 -4.44 28.80
C ARG A 154 24.30 -2.93 28.81
N PRO A 155 24.01 -2.19 29.89
CA PRO A 155 23.31 -2.63 31.11
C PRO A 155 21.85 -3.01 30.83
N GLN A 156 21.31 -3.94 31.62
CA GLN A 156 19.91 -4.36 31.46
C GLN A 156 18.97 -3.25 31.93
N ARG A 157 18.03 -2.86 31.08
CA ARG A 157 16.86 -2.08 31.44
C ARG A 157 15.85 -2.99 32.12
N THR A 158 15.27 -2.51 33.20
CA THR A 158 14.20 -3.21 33.92
C THR A 158 13.02 -2.28 34.04
N ASP A 159 11.87 -2.81 33.68
CA ASP A 159 10.58 -2.15 33.79
C ASP A 159 9.68 -2.94 34.74
N LYS A 160 8.95 -2.24 35.60
CA LYS A 160 8.18 -2.82 36.71
C LYS A 160 6.97 -1.95 37.00
N ASP A 161 5.80 -2.48 36.67
CA ASP A 161 4.54 -1.77 36.92
C ASP A 161 3.59 -2.52 37.81
N ARG A 162 2.72 -1.72 38.42
CA ARG A 162 1.62 -2.18 39.25
C ARG A 162 0.35 -1.47 38.83
N VAL A 163 -0.57 -2.23 38.27
CA VAL A 163 -1.90 -1.74 37.89
C VAL A 163 -2.92 -2.31 38.85
N VAL A 164 -3.78 -1.45 39.40
CA VAL A 164 -4.89 -1.86 40.26
C VAL A 164 -6.17 -1.90 39.44
N LEU A 165 -6.80 -3.07 39.34
CA LEU A 165 -8.13 -3.24 38.79
C LEU A 165 -9.17 -2.97 39.87
N VAL A 166 -10.19 -2.18 39.56
CA VAL A 166 -11.28 -1.84 40.48
C VAL A 166 -12.62 -2.16 39.84
N CYS A 167 -13.40 -3.04 40.46
CA CYS A 167 -14.80 -3.27 40.08
C CYS A 167 -15.73 -2.52 41.02
N LYS A 168 -16.47 -1.54 40.51
CA LYS A 168 -17.51 -0.80 41.24
C LYS A 168 -18.86 -1.53 41.11
N PRO A 169 -19.56 -1.81 42.21
CA PRO A 169 -20.91 -2.39 42.13
C PRO A 169 -21.90 -1.36 41.55
N ARG A 170 -22.80 -1.81 40.67
CA ARG A 170 -23.93 -0.98 40.18
C ARG A 170 -25.11 -1.06 41.15
N PRO A 171 -25.77 0.06 41.49
CA PRO A 171 -26.98 0.03 42.33
C PRO A 171 -28.08 -0.83 41.71
N ALA A 172 -28.83 -1.56 42.55
CA ALA A 172 -29.91 -2.44 42.07
C ALA A 172 -31.02 -1.67 41.32
N SER A 173 -31.20 -0.39 41.63
CA SER A 173 -32.19 0.52 41.04
C SER A 173 -31.85 0.98 39.62
N GLU A 174 -30.63 0.74 39.12
CA GLU A 174 -30.20 1.20 37.80
C GLU A 174 -30.23 0.02 36.80
N PRO A 175 -30.91 0.15 35.64
CA PRO A 175 -30.89 -0.88 34.60
C PRO A 175 -29.49 -0.99 33.98
N CYS A 176 -29.19 -2.14 33.37
CA CYS A 176 -27.91 -2.30 32.68
C CYS A 176 -28.00 -1.71 31.26
N PRO A 177 -26.91 -1.11 30.73
CA PRO A 177 -26.89 -0.58 29.38
C PRO A 177 -26.97 -1.73 28.35
N ALA A 178 -27.45 -1.45 27.15
CA ALA A 178 -27.51 -2.44 26.06
C ALA A 178 -26.09 -2.84 25.60
N PRO A 179 -25.86 -4.11 25.21
CA PRO A 179 -24.55 -4.56 24.74
C PRO A 179 -24.13 -3.84 23.46
N SER A 180 -22.93 -3.26 23.46
CA SER A 180 -22.29 -2.65 22.29
C SER A 180 -21.06 -3.47 21.86
N PRO A 181 -20.78 -3.62 20.56
CA PRO A 181 -19.56 -4.27 20.09
C PRO A 181 -18.36 -3.50 20.62
N THR A 182 -17.43 -4.27 21.16
CA THR A 182 -16.46 -3.75 22.10
C THR A 182 -15.07 -3.83 21.37
N CYS A 183 -14.34 -2.72 21.15
CA CYS A 183 -13.13 -2.59 20.30
C CYS A 183 -11.74 -2.69 20.98
N CYS A 184 -10.92 -3.64 20.57
CA CYS A 184 -9.66 -4.03 21.18
C CYS A 184 -8.35 -3.47 20.66
N CYS A 185 -8.35 -2.18 20.37
CA CYS A 185 -7.15 -1.53 19.91
C CYS A 185 -6.45 -0.80 21.05
N PRO A 186 -5.17 -1.11 21.34
CA PRO A 186 -4.37 -0.32 22.27
C PRO A 186 -4.63 1.18 22.15
N GLY A 187 -4.81 1.87 23.26
CA GLY A 187 -5.17 3.31 23.23
C GLY A 187 -6.67 3.60 23.06
N GLY A 188 -7.54 2.58 22.92
CA GLY A 188 -8.99 2.72 22.79
C GLY A 188 -9.49 2.58 21.34
N PRO A 189 -10.81 2.66 21.11
CA PRO A 189 -11.39 2.51 19.78
C PRO A 189 -10.90 3.62 18.83
N PRO A 190 -10.27 3.28 17.68
CA PRO A 190 -9.95 4.28 16.67
C PRO A 190 -11.20 4.66 15.87
N ALA A 191 -11.35 5.94 15.57
CA ALA A 191 -12.35 6.43 14.62
C ALA A 191 -11.85 6.32 13.18
N LYS A 192 -10.54 6.45 12.94
CA LYS A 192 -9.95 6.37 11.60
C LYS A 192 -8.69 5.52 11.55
N LEU A 193 -8.40 5.00 10.37
CA LEU A 193 -7.12 4.41 10.02
C LEU A 193 -6.50 5.28 8.92
N SER A 194 -5.25 5.72 9.11
CA SER A 194 -4.50 6.41 8.08
C SER A 194 -3.39 5.53 7.51
N PHE A 195 -3.16 5.61 6.21
CA PHE A 195 -1.98 5.06 5.56
C PHE A 195 -1.33 6.13 4.69
N THR A 196 -0.05 6.43 4.89
CA THR A 196 0.70 7.41 4.08
C THR A 196 1.85 6.73 3.36
N THR A 197 1.90 6.84 2.02
CA THR A 197 2.98 6.28 1.21
C THR A 197 4.32 6.93 1.52
N ALA A 198 5.38 6.17 1.38
CA ALA A 198 6.77 6.56 1.58
C ALA A 198 7.62 5.99 0.45
N VAL A 199 8.79 6.58 0.19
CA VAL A 199 9.71 6.06 -0.81
C VAL A 199 10.10 4.61 -0.49
N GLY A 200 9.90 3.74 -1.48
CA GLY A 200 10.22 2.33 -1.39
C GLY A 200 11.72 2.05 -1.48
N ALA A 201 12.19 1.03 -0.75
CA ALA A 201 13.55 0.52 -0.87
C ALA A 201 13.58 -0.97 -0.52
N GLY A 202 14.47 -1.71 -1.17
CA GLY A 202 14.60 -3.17 -1.01
C GLY A 202 13.65 -3.95 -1.93
N LYS A 203 13.52 -5.25 -1.66
CA LYS A 203 12.70 -6.19 -2.43
C LYS A 203 11.38 -6.45 -1.72
N CYS A 204 10.27 -6.32 -2.44
CA CYS A 204 8.92 -6.64 -1.95
C CYS A 204 8.29 -7.81 -2.70
N GLY A 205 8.86 -8.23 -3.83
CA GLY A 205 8.34 -9.38 -4.57
C GLY A 205 9.35 -9.98 -5.51
N HIS A 206 8.89 -10.93 -6.31
CA HIS A 206 9.66 -11.58 -7.36
C HIS A 206 8.77 -12.21 -8.42
N LEU A 207 9.39 -12.54 -9.56
CA LEU A 207 8.84 -13.39 -10.59
C LEU A 207 9.53 -14.76 -10.55
N ASP A 208 8.74 -15.81 -10.65
CA ASP A 208 9.22 -17.18 -10.89
C ASP A 208 8.99 -17.54 -12.36
N ALA A 209 9.90 -18.30 -12.94
CA ALA A 209 9.77 -18.96 -14.24
C ALA A 209 9.69 -20.48 -14.06
N ASP A 210 9.32 -21.19 -15.11
CA ASP A 210 9.32 -22.66 -15.09
C ASP A 210 10.71 -23.19 -14.74
N GLY A 211 10.82 -23.89 -13.60
CA GLY A 211 12.06 -24.45 -13.09
C GLY A 211 13.08 -23.44 -12.53
N THR A 212 12.78 -22.14 -12.51
CA THR A 212 13.67 -21.09 -11.99
C THR A 212 12.90 -20.11 -11.10
N SER A 213 13.06 -20.23 -9.78
CA SER A 213 12.44 -19.31 -8.82
C SER A 213 13.21 -17.99 -8.71
N ASP A 214 12.52 -16.88 -8.41
CA ASP A 214 13.08 -15.54 -8.17
C ASP A 214 14.09 -15.11 -9.25
N PHE A 215 13.75 -15.30 -10.53
CA PHE A 215 14.63 -14.89 -11.64
C PHE A 215 14.63 -13.37 -11.85
N PHE A 216 13.61 -12.68 -11.34
CA PHE A 216 13.49 -11.23 -11.38
C PHE A 216 12.87 -10.71 -10.08
N SER A 217 13.54 -9.79 -9.40
CA SER A 217 13.05 -9.24 -8.14
C SER A 217 12.22 -7.97 -8.34
N LEU A 218 11.11 -7.86 -7.61
CA LEU A 218 10.24 -6.68 -7.59
C LEU A 218 10.61 -5.79 -6.42
N GLY A 219 10.90 -4.52 -6.70
CA GLY A 219 11.28 -3.52 -5.73
C GLY A 219 10.10 -3.03 -4.90
N CYS A 220 10.36 -2.72 -3.62
CA CYS A 220 9.37 -2.04 -2.78
C CYS A 220 9.10 -0.62 -3.30
N GLY A 221 7.84 -0.16 -3.25
CA GLY A 221 7.44 1.16 -3.76
C GLY A 221 7.27 1.22 -5.28
N GLY A 222 7.37 0.09 -5.96
CA GLY A 222 7.25 -0.02 -7.41
C GLY A 222 5.83 -0.34 -7.87
N LEU A 223 5.49 0.17 -9.04
CA LEU A 223 4.37 -0.24 -9.87
C LEU A 223 4.90 -0.95 -11.11
N TYR A 224 4.54 -2.21 -11.27
CA TYR A 224 4.85 -3.04 -12.41
C TYR A 224 3.56 -3.32 -13.19
N PHE A 225 3.64 -3.33 -14.52
CA PHE A 225 2.50 -3.62 -15.37
C PHE A 225 2.92 -4.18 -16.72
N GLY A 226 1.98 -4.83 -17.40
CA GLY A 226 2.12 -5.35 -18.75
C GLY A 226 2.81 -6.72 -18.83
N GLY A 227 2.68 -7.32 -20.00
CA GLY A 227 3.31 -8.61 -20.34
C GLY A 227 4.78 -8.47 -20.68
N ALA A 228 5.30 -9.36 -21.54
CA ALA A 228 6.64 -9.18 -22.08
C ALA A 228 6.71 -8.06 -23.12
N ASN A 229 7.79 -7.29 -23.15
CA ASN A 229 8.01 -6.11 -24.03
C ASN A 229 7.30 -4.82 -23.61
N VAL A 230 7.13 -4.59 -22.30
CA VAL A 230 6.73 -3.27 -21.80
C VAL A 230 7.83 -2.26 -22.12
N ALA A 231 7.44 -1.14 -22.71
CA ALA A 231 8.34 -0.05 -23.12
C ALA A 231 8.58 0.97 -22.00
N VAL A 232 7.60 1.13 -21.11
CA VAL A 232 7.76 1.97 -19.92
C VAL A 232 8.84 1.37 -19.02
N PRO A 233 9.87 2.13 -18.60
CA PRO A 233 10.87 1.64 -17.65
C PRO A 233 10.21 1.22 -16.34
N LEU A 234 10.41 -0.04 -15.95
CA LEU A 234 9.83 -0.60 -14.74
C LEU A 234 10.90 -0.81 -13.64
N PRO A 235 10.55 -0.59 -12.36
CA PRO A 235 9.23 -0.17 -11.88
C PRO A 235 8.92 1.30 -12.18
N ALA A 236 7.67 1.58 -12.53
CA ALA A 236 7.17 2.94 -12.39
C ALA A 236 7.14 3.30 -10.89
N LEU A 237 7.58 4.51 -10.56
CA LEU A 237 7.67 4.94 -9.17
C LEU A 237 6.28 5.34 -8.65
N ILE A 238 5.90 4.79 -7.51
CA ILE A 238 4.73 5.28 -6.77
C ILE A 238 5.14 6.54 -6.00
N PRO A 239 4.44 7.68 -6.19
CA PRO A 239 4.74 8.89 -5.43
C PRO A 239 4.52 8.67 -3.93
N ASP A 240 5.38 9.27 -3.11
CA ASP A 240 5.25 9.24 -1.66
C ASP A 240 4.30 10.34 -1.15
N MET A 241 4.08 10.40 0.17
CA MET A 241 3.21 11.38 0.83
C MET A 241 1.71 11.30 0.49
N GLY A 242 1.29 10.35 -0.36
CA GLY A 242 -0.12 10.04 -0.59
C GLY A 242 -0.75 9.43 0.67
N THR A 243 -1.73 10.13 1.25
CA THR A 243 -2.43 9.69 2.46
C THR A 243 -3.82 9.18 2.15
N LEU A 244 -4.19 8.03 2.72
CA LEU A 244 -5.53 7.46 2.71
C LEU A 244 -6.11 7.53 4.12
N LEU A 245 -7.30 8.09 4.26
CA LEU A 245 -8.07 8.07 5.50
C LEU A 245 -9.29 7.18 5.34
N LEU A 246 -9.44 6.20 6.21
CA LEU A 246 -10.59 5.30 6.27
C LEU A 246 -11.32 5.48 7.60
N ASP A 247 -12.65 5.46 7.56
CA ASP A 247 -13.47 5.36 8.76
C ASP A 247 -13.40 3.94 9.30
N VAL A 248 -13.35 3.83 10.63
CA VAL A 248 -13.17 2.56 11.31
C VAL A 248 -14.38 2.28 12.20
N THR A 249 -14.95 1.11 12.01
CA THR A 249 -15.78 0.48 13.04
C THR A 249 -15.06 -0.75 13.56
N CYS A 250 -15.03 -0.93 14.88
CA CYS A 250 -14.17 -1.92 15.50
C CYS A 250 -14.94 -2.89 16.39
N SER A 251 -14.58 -4.17 16.32
CA SER A 251 -15.16 -5.25 17.11
C SER A 251 -14.08 -6.28 17.44
N GLY A 252 -13.79 -6.49 18.72
CA GLY A 252 -12.55 -7.18 19.08
C GLY A 252 -11.36 -6.39 18.56
N THR A 253 -10.27 -7.05 18.18
CA THR A 253 -9.11 -6.40 17.54
C THR A 253 -9.34 -6.08 16.05
N THR A 254 -10.47 -6.54 15.49
CA THR A 254 -10.78 -6.38 14.07
C THR A 254 -11.35 -4.99 13.80
N LEU A 255 -10.72 -4.31 12.87
CA LEU A 255 -11.15 -3.06 12.27
C LEU A 255 -11.88 -3.37 10.96
N THR A 256 -13.12 -2.94 10.83
CA THR A 256 -13.81 -2.84 9.55
C THR A 256 -13.59 -1.44 9.01
N LEU A 257 -13.00 -1.38 7.81
CA LEU A 257 -12.62 -0.14 7.14
C LEU A 257 -13.72 0.27 6.16
N LYS A 258 -14.02 1.57 6.14
CA LYS A 258 -14.98 2.20 5.22
C LYS A 258 -14.39 3.46 4.62
N ALA A 259 -14.90 3.82 3.45
CA ALA A 259 -14.57 5.06 2.78
C ALA A 259 -14.84 6.28 3.65
N THR A 260 -13.95 7.27 3.58
CA THR A 260 -14.22 8.65 4.01
C THR A 260 -14.56 9.52 2.80
N THR A 261 -15.39 10.55 2.98
CA THR A 261 -15.73 11.49 1.91
C THR A 261 -14.78 12.70 1.87
N PRO A 262 -14.76 13.47 0.77
CA PRO A 262 -13.96 14.69 0.67
C PRO A 262 -14.32 15.72 1.76
N GLU A 263 -15.58 15.83 2.14
CA GLU A 263 -16.07 16.79 3.15
C GLU A 263 -15.60 16.40 4.56
N ALA A 264 -15.49 15.10 4.83
CA ALA A 264 -14.99 14.60 6.11
C ALA A 264 -13.47 14.75 6.25
N THR A 265 -12.76 14.90 5.13
CA THR A 265 -11.29 15.01 5.09
C THR A 265 -10.86 16.03 4.02
N SER A 266 -10.41 15.57 2.85
CA SER A 266 -10.12 16.36 1.65
C SER A 266 -10.19 15.45 0.43
N ILE A 267 -10.35 16.02 -0.78
CA ILE A 267 -10.34 15.25 -2.04
C ILE A 267 -9.05 14.42 -2.25
N ARG A 268 -7.94 14.81 -1.61
CA ARG A 268 -6.62 14.17 -1.73
C ARG A 268 -6.35 13.08 -0.69
N THR A 269 -7.20 13.01 0.35
CA THR A 269 -7.01 12.08 1.48
C THR A 269 -8.18 11.15 1.71
N CYS A 270 -9.32 11.45 1.08
CA CYS A 270 -10.53 10.65 1.20
C CYS A 270 -10.42 9.34 0.43
N THR A 271 -11.37 8.42 0.67
CA THR A 271 -11.36 7.07 0.09
C THR A 271 -12.73 6.64 -0.45
N SER A 272 -13.67 7.57 -0.62
CA SER A 272 -14.91 7.37 -1.37
C SER A 272 -14.67 7.47 -2.86
N MET A 273 -15.62 6.99 -3.66
CA MET A 273 -15.62 7.20 -5.11
C MET A 273 -15.39 8.67 -5.47
N GLY A 274 -14.50 8.93 -6.43
CA GLY A 274 -14.12 10.27 -6.89
C GLY A 274 -12.93 10.89 -6.14
N CYS A 275 -12.46 10.31 -5.04
CA CYS A 275 -11.27 10.78 -4.33
C CYS A 275 -9.99 10.54 -5.16
N LEU A 276 -8.99 11.42 -5.00
CA LEU A 276 -7.69 11.26 -5.65
C LEU A 276 -6.81 10.30 -4.83
N PHE A 277 -6.06 9.44 -5.52
CA PHE A 277 -5.13 8.50 -4.91
C PHE A 277 -3.69 8.90 -5.22
N GLY A 278 -3.04 9.57 -4.28
CA GLY A 278 -1.67 10.07 -4.42
C GLY A 278 -1.53 11.13 -5.53
N PRO A 279 -0.34 11.73 -5.70
CA PRO A 279 0.01 12.62 -6.80
C PRO A 279 -0.03 11.95 -8.20
N PRO A 280 -0.07 12.73 -9.29
CA PRO A 280 0.03 12.20 -10.66
C PRO A 280 1.32 11.40 -10.89
N ILE A 281 1.25 10.30 -11.65
CA ILE A 281 2.39 9.41 -11.92
C ILE A 281 2.88 9.62 -13.37
N PRO A 282 4.15 10.02 -13.57
CA PRO A 282 4.74 10.07 -14.90
C PRO A 282 5.10 8.65 -15.38
N LEU A 283 4.62 8.27 -16.57
CA LEU A 283 4.91 7.00 -17.23
C LEU A 283 5.59 7.26 -18.58
N PRO A 284 6.90 7.51 -18.59
CA PRO A 284 7.65 7.76 -19.82
C PRO A 284 7.82 6.47 -20.64
N ASP A 285 7.67 6.55 -21.95
CA ASP A 285 8.09 5.48 -22.86
C ASP A 285 9.60 5.65 -23.14
N GLY A 286 10.41 4.71 -22.62
CA GLY A 286 11.86 4.77 -22.73
C GLY A 286 12.40 4.41 -24.10
N ASN A 287 11.58 3.84 -24.99
CA ASN A 287 12.03 3.36 -26.29
C ASN A 287 12.51 4.50 -27.20
N HIS A 288 13.47 4.15 -28.06
CA HIS A 288 14.04 5.06 -29.03
C HIS A 288 12.96 5.73 -29.90
N GLY A 289 12.92 7.06 -29.85
CA GLY A 289 11.97 7.88 -30.62
C GLY A 289 10.50 7.75 -30.18
N GLN A 290 10.20 7.16 -29.02
CA GLN A 290 8.83 6.90 -28.57
C GLN A 290 8.30 7.86 -27.51
N ALA A 291 8.95 9.00 -27.28
CA ALA A 291 8.52 9.97 -26.25
C ALA A 291 7.04 10.37 -26.37
N ALA A 292 6.47 10.42 -27.58
CA ALA A 292 5.06 10.72 -27.84
C ALA A 292 4.05 9.69 -27.27
N ALA A 293 4.50 8.47 -26.93
CA ALA A 293 3.66 7.44 -26.31
C ALA A 293 3.61 7.55 -24.76
N SER A 294 4.36 8.50 -24.18
CA SER A 294 4.44 8.70 -22.73
C SER A 294 3.15 9.28 -22.17
N THR A 295 2.78 8.85 -20.95
CA THR A 295 1.53 9.26 -20.33
C THR A 295 1.72 9.83 -18.93
N CYS A 296 0.84 10.77 -18.56
CA CYS A 296 0.62 11.15 -17.18
C CYS A 296 -0.62 10.42 -16.65
N LEU A 297 -0.50 9.83 -15.46
CA LEU A 297 -1.56 9.03 -14.83
C LEU A 297 -2.13 9.78 -13.62
N ILE A 298 -3.44 9.96 -13.57
CA ILE A 298 -4.14 10.41 -12.36
C ILE A 298 -5.01 9.27 -11.84
N ASN A 299 -4.71 8.82 -10.63
CA ASN A 299 -5.52 7.78 -9.99
C ASN A 299 -6.68 8.39 -9.22
N VAL A 300 -7.89 7.93 -9.54
CA VAL A 300 -9.15 8.32 -8.90
C VAL A 300 -9.80 7.08 -8.32
N VAL A 301 -10.32 7.14 -7.09
CA VAL A 301 -11.05 6.03 -6.47
C VAL A 301 -12.31 5.73 -7.27
N ALA A 302 -12.41 4.53 -7.83
CA ALA A 302 -13.51 4.10 -8.70
C ALA A 302 -14.73 3.63 -7.90
N ARG A 303 -14.52 3.15 -6.67
CA ARG A 303 -15.58 2.75 -5.74
C ARG A 303 -15.09 2.96 -4.31
N ASP A 304 -16.03 3.27 -3.44
CA ASP A 304 -15.80 3.37 -2.00
C ASP A 304 -14.91 2.24 -1.47
N ALA A 305 -13.84 2.65 -0.80
CA ALA A 305 -12.92 1.73 -0.15
C ALA A 305 -13.63 0.91 0.93
N SER A 306 -13.27 -0.36 1.02
CA SER A 306 -13.74 -1.23 2.08
C SER A 306 -12.69 -2.25 2.45
N GLY A 307 -12.74 -2.78 3.67
CA GLY A 307 -11.75 -3.77 4.06
C GLY A 307 -11.77 -4.17 5.52
N THR A 308 -10.77 -4.96 5.88
CA THR A 308 -10.53 -5.40 7.25
C THR A 308 -9.05 -5.31 7.62
N ALA A 309 -8.82 -4.82 8.83
CA ALA A 309 -7.51 -4.80 9.48
C ALA A 309 -7.61 -5.33 10.91
N ASP A 310 -6.47 -5.60 11.55
CA ASP A 310 -6.38 -6.00 12.94
C ASP A 310 -5.39 -5.09 13.67
N CYS A 311 -5.86 -4.38 14.69
CA CYS A 311 -5.04 -3.41 15.41
C CYS A 311 -4.08 -4.04 16.44
N ALA A 312 -4.26 -5.30 16.83
CA ALA A 312 -3.31 -5.96 17.72
C ALA A 312 -2.05 -6.42 16.97
N THR A 313 -2.18 -6.78 15.71
CA THR A 313 -1.11 -7.34 14.87
C THR A 313 -0.66 -6.40 13.76
N GLY A 314 -1.47 -5.41 13.40
CA GLY A 314 -1.23 -4.52 12.26
C GLY A 314 -1.45 -5.18 10.91
N VAL A 315 -2.10 -6.36 10.89
CA VAL A 315 -2.43 -7.08 9.65
C VAL A 315 -3.60 -6.35 8.97
N THR A 316 -3.40 -5.90 7.75
CA THR A 316 -4.47 -5.61 6.79
C THR A 316 -4.71 -6.87 5.97
N GLN A 317 -5.87 -7.50 6.14
CA GLN A 317 -6.23 -8.72 5.42
C GLN A 317 -6.58 -8.40 3.96
N LEU A 318 -7.46 -7.42 3.79
CA LEU A 318 -7.87 -6.86 2.51
C LEU A 318 -8.27 -5.41 2.70
N LEU A 319 -7.74 -4.55 1.85
CA LEU A 319 -8.24 -3.21 1.57
C LEU A 319 -8.59 -3.18 0.08
N ASP A 320 -9.88 -3.29 -0.22
CA ASP A 320 -10.43 -3.16 -1.56
C ASP A 320 -10.55 -1.67 -1.89
N LEU A 321 -9.71 -1.19 -2.81
CA LEU A 321 -9.58 0.21 -3.21
C LEU A 321 -9.46 0.30 -4.74
N PRO A 322 -10.50 -0.08 -5.50
CA PRO A 322 -10.41 -0.01 -6.95
C PRO A 322 -10.24 1.44 -7.41
N LEU A 323 -9.38 1.64 -8.41
CA LEU A 323 -9.02 2.93 -8.98
C LEU A 323 -9.39 2.98 -10.46
N ASN A 324 -9.70 4.17 -10.93
CA ASN A 324 -9.65 4.56 -12.33
C ASN A 324 -8.36 5.35 -12.53
N ALA A 325 -7.48 4.81 -13.36
CA ALA A 325 -6.27 5.44 -13.82
C ALA A 325 -6.60 6.30 -15.05
N ASP A 326 -6.87 7.58 -14.83
CA ASP A 326 -7.07 8.55 -15.92
C ASP A 326 -5.74 8.77 -16.65
N LEU A 327 -5.73 8.46 -17.95
CA LEU A 327 -4.55 8.53 -18.80
C LEU A 327 -4.55 9.80 -19.65
N TYR A 328 -3.43 10.52 -19.61
CA TYR A 328 -3.17 11.71 -20.42
C TYR A 328 -1.98 11.43 -21.34
N LEU A 329 -2.19 11.46 -22.66
CA LEU A 329 -1.13 11.19 -23.66
C LEU A 329 -0.41 12.50 -24.01
N ASP A 330 0.40 12.95 -23.07
CA ASP A 330 1.09 14.24 -23.12
C ASP A 330 2.43 14.17 -23.88
N GLY A 331 3.03 12.98 -23.97
CA GLY A 331 4.36 12.82 -24.53
C GLY A 331 5.42 13.42 -23.62
N ASP A 332 6.33 14.24 -24.17
CA ASP A 332 7.29 15.01 -23.39
C ASP A 332 6.85 16.48 -23.30
N LEU A 333 6.51 16.94 -22.10
CA LEU A 333 6.13 18.33 -21.85
C LEU A 333 7.34 19.26 -21.74
N PHE A 334 8.57 18.73 -21.61
CA PHE A 334 9.75 19.50 -21.25
C PHE A 334 10.96 19.23 -22.14
N LYS A 335 10.99 19.88 -23.30
CA LYS A 335 12.13 19.77 -24.22
C LYS A 335 13.45 20.31 -23.63
N ASN A 336 13.38 21.40 -22.85
CA ASN A 336 14.54 22.03 -22.23
C ASN A 336 14.21 22.51 -20.81
N ARG A 337 15.16 22.37 -19.88
CA ARG A 337 15.01 22.82 -18.49
C ARG A 337 16.23 23.57 -17.98
N CYS A 338 16.03 24.47 -17.03
CA CYS A 338 17.10 25.20 -16.37
C CYS A 338 17.94 24.29 -15.48
N ASP A 339 19.24 24.22 -15.73
CA ASP A 339 20.21 23.64 -14.82
C ASP A 339 20.81 24.74 -13.92
N GLY A 340 20.62 24.60 -12.61
CA GLY A 340 21.02 25.61 -11.61
C GLY A 340 20.16 26.88 -11.59
N GLY A 341 20.70 27.94 -10.96
CA GLY A 341 20.01 29.22 -10.76
C GLY A 341 18.97 29.20 -9.62
N SER A 342 18.07 30.19 -9.61
CA SER A 342 16.96 30.27 -8.65
C SER A 342 15.73 29.47 -9.07
N THR A 343 15.72 28.95 -10.30
CA THR A 343 14.63 28.12 -10.85
C THR A 343 15.14 26.82 -11.52
N PRO A 344 15.95 25.97 -10.84
CA PRO A 344 16.36 24.69 -11.42
C PRO A 344 15.15 23.83 -11.82
N GLY A 345 15.21 23.17 -12.97
CA GLY A 345 14.13 22.35 -13.55
C GLY A 345 13.06 23.15 -14.30
N ALA A 346 13.05 24.49 -14.24
CA ALA A 346 12.06 25.28 -14.97
C ALA A 346 12.20 25.14 -16.48
N ALA A 347 11.06 25.07 -17.18
CA ALA A 347 11.04 25.09 -18.63
C ALA A 347 11.73 26.35 -19.16
N CYS A 348 12.52 26.19 -20.22
CA CYS A 348 13.21 27.29 -20.86
C CYS A 348 13.17 27.15 -22.39
N ALA A 349 13.16 28.28 -23.09
CA ALA A 349 12.89 28.27 -24.54
C ALA A 349 14.10 27.89 -25.38
N THR A 350 15.32 28.26 -24.96
CA THR A 350 16.51 28.17 -25.80
C THR A 350 17.70 27.61 -25.02
N VAL A 351 18.23 26.47 -25.45
CA VAL A 351 19.42 25.85 -24.87
C VAL A 351 20.58 26.84 -24.84
N GLY A 352 21.32 26.88 -23.73
CA GLY A 352 22.43 27.80 -23.49
C GLY A 352 22.01 29.20 -23.02
N SER A 353 20.71 29.54 -23.04
CA SER A 353 20.24 30.82 -22.49
C SER A 353 20.36 30.86 -20.96
N PRO A 354 20.64 32.04 -20.37
CA PRO A 354 20.73 32.17 -18.93
C PRO A 354 19.34 31.99 -18.29
N CYS A 355 19.29 31.17 -17.25
CA CYS A 355 18.14 31.03 -16.39
C CYS A 355 18.20 32.04 -15.24
N ALA A 356 17.03 32.32 -14.65
CA ALA A 356 16.92 33.22 -13.51
C ALA A 356 17.87 32.78 -12.38
N GLY A 357 18.59 33.74 -11.78
CA GLY A 357 19.52 33.47 -10.68
C GLY A 357 20.84 32.79 -11.07
N GLY A 358 21.20 32.74 -12.36
CA GLY A 358 22.53 32.30 -12.81
C GLY A 358 22.64 30.82 -13.24
N GLY A 359 21.51 30.18 -13.59
CA GLY A 359 21.50 28.84 -14.22
C GLY A 359 21.66 28.93 -15.75
N THR A 360 21.70 27.77 -16.42
CA THR A 360 21.74 27.68 -17.89
C THR A 360 20.66 26.73 -18.39
N CYS A 361 19.96 27.11 -19.46
CA CYS A 361 18.98 26.25 -20.10
C CYS A 361 19.68 25.04 -20.74
N ALA A 362 19.36 23.84 -20.30
CA ALA A 362 19.91 22.58 -20.79
C ALA A 362 18.89 21.85 -21.69
N ASN A 363 19.41 21.11 -22.67
CA ASN A 363 18.61 20.23 -23.50
C ASN A 363 18.26 18.95 -22.70
N ASP A 364 16.97 18.66 -22.61
CA ASP A 364 16.45 17.46 -21.94
C ASP A 364 15.76 16.48 -22.90
N THR A 365 15.89 16.72 -24.22
CA THR A 365 15.42 15.82 -25.28
C THR A 365 16.19 14.51 -25.28
N GLY A 366 17.52 14.54 -25.24
CA GLY A 366 18.30 13.31 -25.39
C GLY A 366 19.79 13.41 -25.11
N ARG A 367 20.42 12.25 -24.93
CA ARG A 367 21.86 12.06 -24.85
C ARG A 367 22.30 11.03 -25.89
N CYS A 368 23.44 11.29 -26.52
CA CYS A 368 23.97 10.38 -27.52
C CYS A 368 24.40 9.05 -26.89
N ARG A 369 23.90 7.95 -27.46
CA ARG A 369 24.33 6.59 -27.21
C ARG A 369 25.23 6.12 -28.35
N GLY A 370 26.47 5.76 -28.02
CA GLY A 370 27.46 5.39 -29.02
C GLY A 370 27.82 6.55 -29.96
N GLY A 371 28.30 6.22 -31.16
CA GLY A 371 28.75 7.22 -32.14
C GLY A 371 30.06 7.92 -31.76
N ALA A 372 30.33 9.04 -32.44
CA ALA A 372 31.56 9.82 -32.25
C ALA A 372 31.54 10.66 -30.96
N THR A 373 30.36 10.93 -30.40
CA THR A 373 30.19 11.80 -29.22
C THR A 373 29.23 11.22 -28.18
N PRO A 374 29.54 10.08 -27.53
CA PRO A 374 28.70 9.53 -26.46
C PRO A 374 28.47 10.53 -25.32
N GLY A 375 27.24 10.61 -24.82
CA GLY A 375 26.83 11.49 -23.73
C GLY A 375 26.65 12.96 -24.08
N ARG A 376 26.88 13.35 -25.34
CA ARG A 376 26.55 14.69 -25.84
C ARG A 376 25.03 14.88 -25.88
N ASP A 377 24.57 16.08 -25.53
CA ASP A 377 23.19 16.53 -25.77
C ASP A 377 22.83 16.40 -27.26
N CYS A 378 21.63 15.91 -27.55
CA CYS A 378 21.14 15.71 -28.92
C CYS A 378 19.62 15.96 -28.99
N GLU A 379 19.14 16.26 -30.19
CA GLU A 379 17.70 16.31 -30.50
C GLU A 379 17.31 15.25 -31.54
N ALA A 380 18.28 14.71 -32.29
CA ALA A 380 18.09 13.61 -33.23
C ALA A 380 19.36 12.77 -33.38
N ASP A 381 19.24 11.56 -33.95
CA ASP A 381 20.37 10.64 -34.17
C ASP A 381 21.53 11.25 -34.95
N GLY A 382 21.22 12.16 -35.87
CA GLY A 382 22.21 12.87 -36.68
C GLY A 382 23.25 13.64 -35.85
N ASP A 383 22.89 14.06 -34.63
CA ASP A 383 23.77 14.82 -33.73
C ASP A 383 24.90 13.96 -33.14
N CYS A 384 24.73 12.64 -33.16
CA CYS A 384 25.58 11.68 -32.48
C CYS A 384 26.69 11.09 -33.35
N GLY A 385 26.76 11.45 -34.63
CA GLY A 385 27.83 11.01 -35.55
C GLY A 385 27.92 9.49 -35.66
N GLY A 386 26.79 8.84 -35.96
CA GLY A 386 26.67 7.37 -36.10
C GLY A 386 26.19 6.64 -34.84
N GLY A 387 25.81 7.38 -33.80
CA GLY A 387 25.07 6.87 -32.62
C GLY A 387 23.59 7.20 -32.70
N THR A 388 22.85 6.89 -31.64
CA THR A 388 21.43 7.23 -31.49
C THR A 388 21.22 8.29 -30.42
N CYS A 389 20.22 9.14 -30.59
CA CYS A 389 19.81 10.10 -29.59
C CYS A 389 18.75 9.48 -28.69
N GLU A 390 19.13 9.16 -27.46
CA GLU A 390 18.24 8.47 -26.53
C GLU A 390 17.69 9.43 -25.47
N THR A 391 16.42 9.26 -25.14
CA THR A 391 15.68 10.08 -24.18
C THR A 391 15.97 9.71 -22.73
N GLY A 392 16.87 8.77 -22.48
CA GLY A 392 17.40 8.44 -21.16
C GLY A 392 18.90 8.70 -21.07
N ARG A 393 19.39 8.87 -19.84
CA ARG A 393 20.81 9.00 -19.54
C ARG A 393 21.23 8.07 -18.41
N CYS A 394 22.43 7.51 -18.53
CA CYS A 394 22.99 6.69 -17.48
C CYS A 394 23.36 7.54 -16.27
N VAL A 395 22.95 7.09 -15.10
CA VAL A 395 23.40 7.64 -13.81
C VAL A 395 24.15 6.54 -13.05
N GLY A 396 25.28 6.92 -12.45
CA GLY A 396 26.23 5.96 -11.88
C GLY A 396 26.98 5.15 -12.95
N GLY A 397 27.67 4.10 -12.50
CA GLY A 397 28.46 3.24 -13.37
C GLY A 397 29.72 3.88 -13.97
N SER A 398 30.26 3.23 -15.00
CA SER A 398 31.51 3.63 -15.68
C SER A 398 31.29 4.62 -16.83
N ALA A 399 30.03 4.93 -17.18
CA ALA A 399 29.68 5.82 -18.29
C ALA A 399 28.48 6.73 -17.96
N PRO A 400 28.55 7.53 -16.88
CA PRO A 400 27.47 8.46 -16.52
C PRO A 400 27.25 9.50 -17.63
N GLY A 401 26.00 9.88 -17.86
CA GLY A 401 25.58 10.84 -18.88
C GLY A 401 25.44 10.30 -20.30
N VAL A 402 25.89 9.07 -20.58
CA VAL A 402 25.69 8.42 -21.89
C VAL A 402 24.22 8.08 -22.10
N GLY A 403 23.74 8.22 -23.34
CA GLY A 403 22.37 7.89 -23.71
C GLY A 403 22.00 6.42 -23.45
N CYS A 404 20.78 6.19 -22.99
CA CYS A 404 20.26 4.86 -22.70
C CYS A 404 18.73 4.78 -22.89
N ILE A 405 18.25 3.55 -23.07
CA ILE A 405 16.82 3.19 -23.17
C ILE A 405 16.40 2.36 -21.94
N THR A 406 17.32 1.54 -21.43
CA THR A 406 17.12 0.62 -20.31
C THR A 406 18.37 0.62 -19.44
N ASP A 407 18.26 0.16 -18.20
CA ASP A 407 19.41 -0.03 -17.29
C ASP A 407 20.52 -0.90 -17.89
N ALA A 408 20.18 -1.89 -18.73
CA ALA A 408 21.16 -2.71 -19.43
C ALA A 408 22.04 -1.92 -20.42
N GLY A 409 21.60 -0.71 -20.81
CA GLY A 409 22.39 0.23 -21.60
C GLY A 409 23.46 0.95 -20.78
N CYS A 410 23.43 0.85 -19.45
CA CYS A 410 24.33 1.51 -18.53
C CYS A 410 25.32 0.52 -17.92
N GLN A 411 26.61 0.77 -18.14
CA GLN A 411 27.67 -0.13 -17.71
C GLN A 411 28.09 0.15 -16.26
N GLY A 412 28.19 -0.91 -15.45
CA GLY A 412 28.72 -0.88 -14.09
C GLY A 412 27.69 -1.18 -13.01
N ASP A 413 28.15 -1.65 -11.85
CA ASP A 413 27.28 -2.01 -10.74
C ASP A 413 26.50 -0.79 -10.22
N GLY A 414 25.17 -0.94 -10.13
CA GLY A 414 24.27 0.13 -9.69
C GLY A 414 24.05 1.25 -10.70
N ALA A 415 24.52 1.09 -11.95
CA ALA A 415 24.17 2.00 -13.03
C ALA A 415 22.70 1.80 -13.43
N ARG A 416 21.98 2.90 -13.65
CA ARG A 416 20.58 2.88 -14.11
C ARG A 416 20.34 3.92 -15.19
N CYS A 417 19.29 3.74 -15.96
CA CYS A 417 18.86 4.65 -17.00
C CYS A 417 17.75 5.56 -16.47
N ASP A 418 18.08 6.83 -16.22
CA ASP A 418 17.08 7.83 -15.84
C ASP A 418 16.51 8.45 -17.13
N THR A 419 15.20 8.31 -17.35
CA THR A 419 14.52 8.97 -18.47
C THR A 419 14.43 10.48 -18.24
N MET A 420 14.58 11.24 -19.32
CA MET A 420 14.46 12.69 -19.33
C MET A 420 13.07 13.15 -19.79
N ILE A 421 12.27 12.24 -20.34
CA ILE A 421 10.88 12.51 -20.74
C ILE A 421 10.04 12.84 -19.52
N GLN A 422 9.35 13.96 -19.57
CA GLN A 422 8.48 14.41 -18.50
C GLN A 422 7.03 14.55 -18.97
N PRO A 423 6.21 13.49 -18.79
CA PRO A 423 4.82 13.51 -19.25
C PRO A 423 3.87 14.20 -18.27
N CYS A 424 4.22 14.31 -16.99
CA CYS A 424 3.41 15.03 -16.00
C CYS A 424 3.96 16.44 -15.73
N PRO A 425 3.11 17.46 -15.52
CA PRO A 425 3.55 18.72 -14.95
C PRO A 425 4.17 18.53 -13.56
N ILE A 426 5.15 19.38 -13.23
CA ILE A 426 5.91 19.32 -11.98
C ILE A 426 5.52 20.51 -11.10
N CYS A 427 5.38 20.29 -9.80
CA CYS A 427 5.38 21.37 -8.82
C CYS A 427 6.80 21.58 -8.30
N ASN A 428 7.47 22.66 -8.74
CA ASN A 428 8.87 22.85 -8.41
C ASN A 428 9.07 23.07 -6.90
N ALA A 429 9.83 22.19 -6.25
CA ALA A 429 10.00 22.19 -4.81
C ALA A 429 10.63 23.48 -4.25
N ILE A 430 11.42 24.22 -5.05
CA ILE A 430 12.11 25.45 -4.63
C ILE A 430 11.19 26.66 -4.80
N THR A 431 10.60 26.80 -5.98
CA THR A 431 9.81 27.99 -6.34
C THR A 431 8.34 27.88 -5.91
N GLN A 432 7.86 26.66 -5.60
CA GLN A 432 6.46 26.33 -5.32
C GLN A 432 5.54 26.78 -6.47
N LYS A 433 6.02 26.61 -7.71
CA LYS A 433 5.28 26.93 -8.93
C LYS A 433 5.18 25.74 -9.86
N CYS A 434 4.05 25.64 -10.53
CA CYS A 434 3.84 24.65 -11.57
C CYS A 434 4.78 24.91 -12.74
N GLN A 435 5.28 23.81 -13.28
CA GLN A 435 6.06 23.74 -14.48
C GLN A 435 5.28 22.84 -15.44
N GLY A 436 4.99 23.33 -16.64
CA GLY A 436 4.17 22.64 -17.61
C GLY A 436 2.67 22.59 -17.26
N GLY A 437 1.88 22.09 -18.21
CA GLY A 437 0.43 22.01 -18.09
C GLY A 437 -0.29 23.37 -18.10
N PRO A 438 -1.62 23.39 -17.93
CA PRO A 438 -2.43 24.61 -18.00
C PRO A 438 -2.14 25.62 -16.88
N ASN A 439 -1.53 25.18 -15.77
CA ASN A 439 -1.24 26.02 -14.61
C ASN A 439 0.24 26.48 -14.56
N ASP A 440 0.99 26.35 -15.67
CA ASP A 440 2.40 26.76 -15.73
C ASP A 440 2.63 28.17 -15.12
N GLY A 441 3.59 28.27 -14.19
CA GLY A 441 3.94 29.50 -13.48
C GLY A 441 3.03 29.91 -12.31
N LEU A 442 1.90 29.22 -12.10
CA LEU A 442 1.00 29.42 -10.96
C LEU A 442 1.53 28.69 -9.71
N ASP A 443 1.07 29.13 -8.54
CA ASP A 443 1.48 28.56 -7.26
C ASP A 443 0.95 27.13 -7.09
N CYS A 444 1.75 26.28 -6.47
CA CYS A 444 1.42 24.88 -6.20
C CYS A 444 2.00 24.41 -4.88
N THR A 445 1.42 23.34 -4.33
CA THR A 445 2.03 22.58 -3.23
C THR A 445 2.52 21.24 -3.77
N SER A 446 3.76 20.88 -3.49
CA SER A 446 4.33 19.57 -3.88
C SER A 446 3.46 18.44 -3.32
N GLY A 447 3.08 17.50 -4.19
CA GLY A 447 2.26 16.35 -3.80
C GLY A 447 3.09 15.24 -3.14
N ASP A 448 4.38 15.19 -3.44
CA ASP A 448 5.36 14.19 -3.02
C ASP A 448 6.74 14.82 -2.78
N SER A 449 7.71 13.99 -2.40
CA SER A 449 9.10 14.39 -2.22
C SER A 449 9.85 14.49 -3.56
N VAL A 450 11.04 15.09 -3.54
CA VAL A 450 11.94 15.11 -4.71
C VAL A 450 12.59 13.73 -4.86
N ILE A 451 11.85 12.78 -5.46
CA ILE A 451 12.31 11.40 -5.64
C ILE A 451 13.37 11.33 -6.74
N ASN A 452 13.11 11.98 -7.89
CA ASN A 452 14.02 12.09 -9.03
C ASN A 452 13.67 13.33 -9.88
N GLY A 453 14.23 13.43 -11.09
CA GLY A 453 13.99 14.56 -12.00
C GLY A 453 12.56 14.67 -12.57
N SER A 454 11.69 13.70 -12.30
CA SER A 454 10.28 13.71 -12.70
C SER A 454 9.30 14.11 -11.59
N PHE A 455 9.82 14.33 -10.38
CA PHE A 455 9.05 14.66 -9.18
C PHE A 455 9.59 15.96 -8.55
N PRO A 456 8.78 16.70 -7.79
CA PRO A 456 7.44 16.33 -7.34
C PRO A 456 6.33 16.71 -8.32
N THR A 457 5.33 15.84 -8.46
CA THR A 457 4.09 16.15 -9.19
C THR A 457 3.04 16.68 -8.21
N SER A 458 1.98 17.28 -8.73
CA SER A 458 0.86 17.72 -7.88
C SER A 458 -0.42 17.87 -8.69
N HIS A 459 -1.57 17.60 -8.07
CA HIS A 459 -2.86 17.95 -8.67
C HIS A 459 -3.10 19.46 -8.75
N ASP A 460 -2.26 20.31 -8.13
CA ASP A 460 -2.29 21.75 -8.40
C ASP A 460 -1.74 22.08 -9.80
N CYS A 461 -0.96 21.16 -10.38
CA CYS A 461 -0.39 21.24 -11.72
C CYS A 461 -1.02 20.14 -12.61
N PRO A 462 -2.29 20.31 -13.02
CA PRO A 462 -2.98 19.26 -13.77
C PRO A 462 -2.36 19.09 -15.16
N PRO A 463 -2.36 17.86 -15.73
CA PRO A 463 -2.04 17.66 -17.13
C PRO A 463 -3.06 18.37 -18.05
N PRO A 464 -2.68 18.67 -19.31
CA PRO A 464 -3.58 19.21 -20.32
C PRO A 464 -4.84 18.36 -20.53
N GLN A 465 -6.02 18.96 -20.33
CA GLN A 465 -7.28 18.21 -20.32
C GLN A 465 -7.69 17.67 -21.70
N ASP A 466 -7.24 18.32 -22.78
CA ASP A 466 -7.43 17.89 -24.17
C ASP A 466 -6.65 16.60 -24.51
N ARG A 467 -5.71 16.20 -23.65
CA ARG A 467 -4.87 15.01 -23.82
C ARG A 467 -5.39 13.78 -23.07
N LYS A 468 -6.50 13.90 -22.34
CA LYS A 468 -7.14 12.76 -21.69
C LYS A 468 -7.70 11.79 -22.72
N ILE A 469 -7.20 10.56 -22.72
CA ILE A 469 -7.58 9.52 -23.71
C ILE A 469 -8.50 8.43 -23.12
N GLY A 470 -8.65 8.36 -21.81
CA GLY A 470 -9.53 7.39 -21.16
C GLY A 470 -9.14 7.12 -19.70
N ALA A 471 -9.78 6.11 -19.12
CA ALA A 471 -9.50 5.63 -17.78
C ALA A 471 -9.31 4.11 -17.79
N LEU A 472 -8.26 3.62 -17.14
CA LEU A 472 -8.02 2.20 -16.94
C LEU A 472 -8.50 1.76 -15.55
N ALA A 473 -9.27 0.68 -15.49
CA ALA A 473 -9.66 0.11 -14.21
C ALA A 473 -8.48 -0.65 -13.58
N ILE A 474 -8.10 -0.24 -12.38
CA ILE A 474 -7.07 -0.87 -11.56
C ILE A 474 -7.73 -1.40 -10.28
N ALA A 475 -7.83 -2.72 -10.17
CA ALA A 475 -8.51 -3.36 -9.04
C ALA A 475 -7.52 -3.64 -7.90
N PHE A 476 -7.14 -2.61 -7.13
CA PHE A 476 -6.31 -2.81 -5.94
C PHE A 476 -7.09 -3.59 -4.87
N ALA A 477 -6.64 -4.82 -4.65
CA ALA A 477 -6.97 -5.64 -3.50
C ALA A 477 -5.71 -5.68 -2.61
N LEU A 478 -5.53 -4.63 -1.81
CA LEU A 478 -4.32 -4.42 -1.02
C LEU A 478 -4.32 -5.33 0.21
N THR A 479 -3.19 -5.99 0.46
CA THR A 479 -2.99 -6.79 1.66
C THR A 479 -1.61 -6.52 2.25
N SER A 480 -1.47 -6.68 3.56
CA SER A 480 -0.16 -6.66 4.21
C SER A 480 0.50 -8.04 4.26
N GLY A 481 -0.19 -9.09 3.79
CA GLY A 481 0.34 -10.43 3.59
C GLY A 481 0.94 -10.63 2.21
N THR A 482 0.88 -11.85 1.68
CA THR A 482 1.37 -12.17 0.33
C THR A 482 0.22 -12.09 -0.69
N ALA A 483 0.46 -11.45 -1.83
CA ALA A 483 -0.40 -11.47 -3.00
C ALA A 483 0.31 -12.24 -4.12
N THR A 484 -0.38 -13.19 -4.75
CA THR A 484 0.18 -13.99 -5.84
C THR A 484 -0.75 -14.06 -7.04
N SER A 485 -0.18 -14.20 -8.22
CA SER A 485 -0.91 -14.57 -9.43
C SER A 485 -0.07 -15.57 -10.23
N THR A 486 -0.73 -16.59 -10.79
CA THR A 486 -0.07 -17.63 -11.59
C THR A 486 -0.68 -17.64 -12.98
N ALA A 487 0.18 -17.70 -13.98
CA ALA A 487 -0.21 -17.74 -15.37
C ALA A 487 -0.78 -19.10 -15.78
N SER A 488 -1.65 -19.06 -16.79
CA SER A 488 -2.22 -20.24 -17.45
C SER A 488 -1.69 -20.37 -18.88
N ASP A 489 -1.68 -21.58 -19.39
CA ASP A 489 -1.36 -21.86 -20.80
C ASP A 489 -2.61 -22.20 -21.58
N PHE A 490 -2.77 -21.51 -22.70
CA PHE A 490 -3.85 -21.74 -23.66
C PHE A 490 -3.28 -22.18 -25.00
N ALA A 491 -4.16 -22.66 -25.88
CA ALA A 491 -3.75 -23.19 -27.19
C ALA A 491 -3.02 -22.15 -28.05
N THR A 492 -3.37 -20.88 -27.88
CA THR A 492 -2.85 -19.79 -28.73
C THR A 492 -1.78 -18.93 -28.05
N GLN A 493 -1.64 -19.01 -26.72
CA GLN A 493 -0.66 -18.26 -25.95
C GLN A 493 -0.40 -18.95 -24.61
N THR A 494 0.87 -19.08 -24.23
CA THR A 494 1.31 -19.56 -22.92
C THR A 494 1.58 -18.39 -21.97
N HIS A 495 1.73 -18.65 -20.67
CA HIS A 495 2.07 -17.64 -19.67
C HIS A 495 1.10 -16.43 -19.66
N VAL A 496 -0.21 -16.71 -19.71
CA VAL A 496 -1.26 -15.70 -19.65
C VAL A 496 -1.72 -15.51 -18.20
N PHE A 497 -1.47 -14.33 -17.64
CA PHE A 497 -1.98 -13.89 -16.34
C PHE A 497 -3.36 -13.24 -16.46
N CYS A 498 -3.56 -12.43 -17.52
CA CYS A 498 -4.72 -11.55 -17.64
C CYS A 498 -5.43 -11.75 -18.97
N GLY A 499 -6.11 -12.89 -19.08
CA GLY A 499 -6.85 -13.28 -20.28
C GLY A 499 -7.99 -12.32 -20.62
N ARG A 500 -8.01 -11.87 -21.88
CA ARG A 500 -9.08 -11.12 -22.53
C ARG A 500 -9.42 -11.78 -23.87
N CYS A 501 -10.70 -11.79 -24.20
CA CYS A 501 -11.16 -12.33 -25.48
C CYS A 501 -10.59 -11.52 -26.66
N ARG A 502 -9.91 -12.21 -27.55
CA ARG A 502 -9.16 -11.64 -28.68
C ARG A 502 -9.53 -12.34 -29.98
N LYS A 503 -9.59 -11.57 -31.06
CA LYS A 503 -9.67 -12.12 -32.41
C LYS A 503 -8.30 -12.66 -32.82
N PRO A 504 -8.17 -13.90 -33.33
CA PRO A 504 -6.92 -14.39 -33.90
C PRO A 504 -6.37 -13.43 -34.96
N ALA A 505 -5.11 -13.02 -34.82
CA ALA A 505 -4.46 -11.99 -35.66
C ALA A 505 -5.16 -10.61 -35.68
N GLY A 506 -6.03 -10.33 -34.71
CA GLY A 506 -6.74 -9.07 -34.53
C GLY A 506 -6.52 -8.46 -33.15
N GLY A 507 -7.41 -7.54 -32.79
CA GLY A 507 -7.41 -6.86 -31.48
C GLY A 507 -8.20 -7.59 -30.40
N PHE A 508 -8.17 -7.01 -29.20
CA PHE A 508 -9.01 -7.42 -28.08
C PHE A 508 -10.44 -6.92 -28.27
N LYS A 509 -11.40 -7.67 -27.73
CA LYS A 509 -12.80 -7.28 -27.78
C LYS A 509 -13.03 -6.06 -26.88
N THR A 510 -13.80 -5.10 -27.38
CA THR A 510 -14.27 -3.95 -26.58
C THR A 510 -15.47 -4.36 -25.74
N VAL A 511 -15.53 -3.92 -24.49
CA VAL A 511 -16.69 -4.13 -23.62
C VAL A 511 -17.95 -3.43 -24.16
N PRO A 512 -19.16 -3.94 -23.89
CA PRO A 512 -19.45 -5.17 -23.15
C PRO A 512 -19.34 -6.42 -24.03
N CYS A 513 -18.83 -7.52 -23.44
CA CYS A 513 -18.93 -8.85 -24.04
C CYS A 513 -20.30 -9.50 -23.78
N SER A 514 -20.62 -10.55 -24.53
CA SER A 514 -21.91 -11.22 -24.52
C SER A 514 -22.16 -12.02 -23.22
N GLY A 515 -23.42 -12.37 -22.99
CA GLY A 515 -23.81 -13.29 -21.93
C GLY A 515 -23.46 -12.79 -20.51
N ASN A 516 -22.75 -13.63 -19.76
CA ASN A 516 -22.38 -13.37 -18.36
C ASN A 516 -20.96 -12.81 -18.20
N ASN A 517 -20.26 -12.49 -19.30
CA ASN A 517 -18.88 -12.00 -19.29
C ASN A 517 -18.83 -10.52 -19.72
N PRO A 518 -19.42 -9.57 -18.97
CA PRO A 518 -19.51 -8.18 -19.44
C PRO A 518 -18.13 -7.52 -19.64
N ASP A 519 -17.11 -7.98 -18.93
CA ASP A 519 -15.78 -7.38 -18.93
C ASP A 519 -14.85 -7.98 -20.01
N CYS A 520 -15.31 -8.96 -20.80
CA CYS A 520 -14.46 -9.69 -21.76
C CYS A 520 -13.25 -10.40 -21.14
N SER A 521 -13.27 -10.67 -19.83
CA SER A 521 -12.23 -11.45 -19.14
C SER A 521 -12.39 -12.92 -19.45
N CYS A 522 -11.29 -13.65 -19.57
CA CYS A 522 -11.35 -15.10 -19.80
C CYS A 522 -10.27 -15.81 -18.99
N ALA A 523 -10.59 -17.04 -18.58
CA ALA A 523 -9.66 -18.00 -18.02
C ALA A 523 -9.49 -19.23 -18.94
N SER A 524 -10.19 -19.24 -20.08
CA SER A 524 -10.07 -20.24 -21.14
C SER A 524 -10.67 -19.70 -22.45
N ASP A 525 -10.35 -20.32 -23.60
CA ASP A 525 -10.96 -19.99 -24.89
C ASP A 525 -12.50 -20.19 -24.89
N ALA A 526 -13.03 -21.05 -24.01
CA ALA A 526 -14.46 -21.31 -23.90
C ALA A 526 -15.24 -20.10 -23.35
N ASP A 527 -14.61 -19.25 -22.54
CA ASP A 527 -15.22 -18.02 -22.03
C ASP A 527 -15.47 -16.98 -23.14
N CYS A 528 -14.90 -17.23 -24.32
CA CYS A 528 -14.96 -16.38 -25.49
C CYS A 528 -15.78 -16.99 -26.65
N ALA A 529 -16.42 -18.15 -26.43
CA ALA A 529 -17.14 -18.87 -27.49
C ALA A 529 -18.33 -18.08 -28.06
N ASP A 530 -19.01 -17.30 -27.22
CA ASP A 530 -20.18 -16.50 -27.60
C ASP A 530 -19.80 -15.10 -28.11
N GLU A 531 -18.50 -14.83 -28.29
CA GLU A 531 -17.98 -13.50 -28.59
C GLU A 531 -17.75 -13.24 -30.08
N GLY A 532 -18.25 -14.12 -30.95
CA GLY A 532 -18.10 -14.04 -32.40
C GLY A 532 -16.68 -14.43 -32.82
N ASP A 533 -15.99 -13.57 -33.57
CA ASP A 533 -14.62 -13.83 -34.03
C ASP A 533 -13.56 -13.77 -32.90
N PHE A 534 -13.94 -13.33 -31.69
CA PHE A 534 -13.01 -13.11 -30.57
C PHE A 534 -12.80 -14.36 -29.74
N THR A 535 -12.48 -15.49 -30.36
CA THR A 535 -12.54 -16.82 -29.74
C THR A 535 -11.33 -17.22 -28.89
N ALA A 536 -10.28 -16.39 -28.84
CA ALA A 536 -9.02 -16.73 -28.16
C ALA A 536 -8.87 -15.97 -26.84
N CYS A 537 -8.48 -16.66 -25.78
CA CYS A 537 -8.14 -16.06 -24.51
C CYS A 537 -6.65 -15.68 -24.46
N GLN A 538 -6.36 -14.38 -24.47
CA GLN A 538 -4.98 -13.89 -24.54
C GLN A 538 -4.77 -12.63 -23.71
N GLN A 539 -3.51 -12.31 -23.44
CA GLN A 539 -3.07 -10.98 -23.06
C GLN A 539 -2.17 -10.40 -24.17
N ALA A 540 -1.72 -9.15 -24.07
CA ALA A 540 -0.94 -8.49 -25.13
C ALA A 540 0.27 -9.34 -25.57
N ASN A 541 1.16 -9.63 -24.62
CA ASN A 541 2.27 -10.57 -24.79
C ASN A 541 2.37 -11.48 -23.57
N ALA A 542 2.80 -12.73 -23.79
CA ALA A 542 3.02 -13.72 -22.74
C ALA A 542 4.01 -13.23 -21.66
N GLY A 543 3.86 -13.70 -20.42
CA GLY A 543 4.74 -13.34 -19.30
C GLY A 543 4.33 -12.05 -18.58
N ALA A 544 5.27 -11.45 -17.85
CA ALA A 544 5.04 -10.26 -17.04
C ALA A 544 6.32 -9.41 -16.92
N PHE A 545 6.15 -8.08 -17.01
CA PHE A 545 7.07 -7.00 -16.57
C PHE A 545 8.50 -6.94 -17.14
N THR A 546 8.94 -7.96 -17.85
CA THR A 546 10.31 -8.07 -18.35
C THR A 546 10.30 -8.25 -19.86
N MET A 547 11.46 -8.12 -20.51
CA MET A 547 11.58 -8.46 -21.94
C MET A 547 11.44 -9.97 -22.20
N LEU A 548 11.46 -10.80 -21.16
CA LEU A 548 11.37 -12.26 -21.26
C LEU A 548 9.93 -12.72 -21.03
N ALA A 549 9.39 -13.49 -21.97
CA ALA A 549 8.11 -14.19 -21.82
C ALA A 549 8.26 -15.46 -20.95
N ALA A 550 8.96 -15.35 -19.81
CA ALA A 550 9.31 -16.47 -18.93
C ALA A 550 8.55 -16.49 -17.61
N ALA A 551 7.92 -15.37 -17.21
CA ALA A 551 7.25 -15.28 -15.92
C ALA A 551 6.03 -16.22 -15.84
N ARG A 552 6.02 -17.06 -14.82
CA ARG A 552 4.95 -18.01 -14.48
C ARG A 552 4.16 -17.60 -13.25
N THR A 553 4.84 -17.08 -12.23
CA THR A 553 4.21 -16.60 -11.00
C THR A 553 4.70 -15.21 -10.69
N ILE A 554 3.78 -14.34 -10.28
CA ILE A 554 4.07 -13.05 -9.66
C ILE A 554 3.79 -13.23 -8.17
N ALA A 555 4.76 -12.89 -7.32
CA ALA A 555 4.58 -12.91 -5.88
C ALA A 555 5.04 -11.59 -5.26
N GLU A 556 4.13 -10.92 -4.56
CA GLU A 556 4.40 -9.73 -3.76
C GLU A 556 4.16 -10.03 -2.29
N SER A 557 5.03 -9.53 -1.42
CA SER A 557 5.01 -9.75 0.03
C SER A 557 4.96 -8.41 0.76
N GLY A 558 3.84 -8.19 1.45
CA GLY A 558 3.65 -7.05 2.32
C GLY A 558 4.36 -7.19 3.67
N VAL A 559 4.21 -6.15 4.48
CA VAL A 559 4.72 -6.09 5.86
C VAL A 559 3.63 -5.50 6.75
N HIS A 560 3.22 -6.28 7.76
CA HIS A 560 2.26 -5.85 8.77
C HIS A 560 2.81 -4.68 9.60
N ALA A 561 1.93 -3.77 10.04
CA ALA A 561 2.34 -2.61 10.82
C ALA A 561 2.81 -2.95 12.25
N GLY A 562 2.60 -4.18 12.72
CA GLY A 562 2.67 -4.52 14.13
C GLY A 562 1.51 -3.89 14.91
N THR A 563 1.53 -4.01 16.23
CA THR A 563 0.46 -3.46 17.07
C THR A 563 0.23 -1.97 16.81
N LEU A 564 -1.01 -1.61 16.49
CA LEU A 564 -1.46 -0.24 16.26
C LEU A 564 -2.09 0.33 17.53
N ARG A 565 -1.53 1.43 18.03
CA ARG A 565 -2.08 2.19 19.17
C ARG A 565 -2.85 3.40 18.65
N THR A 566 -4.11 3.53 19.06
CA THR A 566 -4.95 4.71 18.77
C THR A 566 -4.31 5.97 19.36
N GLY A 567 -4.11 6.97 18.50
CA GLY A 567 -3.37 8.19 18.84
C GLY A 567 -1.86 7.97 19.04
N GLY A 568 -1.35 6.78 18.71
CA GLY A 568 0.07 6.43 18.76
C GLY A 568 0.86 6.94 17.55
N VAL A 569 2.18 6.73 17.60
CA VAL A 569 3.07 7.07 16.48
C VAL A 569 2.78 6.14 15.28
N PRO A 570 2.77 6.65 14.03
CA PRO A 570 2.63 5.82 12.84
C PRO A 570 3.69 4.70 12.77
N SER A 571 3.26 3.50 12.40
CA SER A 571 4.11 2.31 12.26
C SER A 571 4.38 1.99 10.79
N PRO A 572 5.61 1.63 10.40
CA PRO A 572 5.91 1.22 9.03
C PRO A 572 5.08 0.01 8.61
N SER A 573 4.54 0.04 7.39
CA SER A 573 3.81 -1.09 6.79
C SER A 573 4.00 -1.09 5.27
N THR A 574 3.92 -2.26 4.66
CA THR A 574 3.87 -2.41 3.20
C THR A 574 2.58 -3.11 2.85
N LEU A 575 1.76 -2.49 1.99
CA LEU A 575 0.59 -3.10 1.38
C LEU A 575 0.93 -3.49 -0.05
N VAL A 576 0.54 -4.69 -0.46
CA VAL A 576 0.81 -5.22 -1.81
C VAL A 576 -0.46 -5.65 -2.51
N SER A 577 -0.45 -5.63 -3.84
CA SER A 577 -1.52 -6.20 -4.67
C SER A 577 -0.97 -6.68 -6.00
N VAL A 578 -1.59 -7.73 -6.55
CA VAL A 578 -1.41 -8.20 -7.92
C VAL A 578 -2.77 -8.20 -8.59
N PHE A 579 -2.86 -7.65 -9.80
CA PHE A 579 -4.13 -7.36 -10.48
C PHE A 579 -3.98 -7.49 -11.99
N CYS A 580 -5.10 -7.40 -12.71
CA CYS A 580 -5.13 -7.38 -14.17
C CYS A 580 -5.55 -6.02 -14.69
N ILE A 581 -4.85 -5.56 -15.73
CA ILE A 581 -5.15 -4.29 -16.39
C ILE A 581 -5.82 -4.61 -17.75
N PRO A 582 -7.03 -4.10 -18.02
CA PRO A 582 -7.69 -4.25 -19.31
C PRO A 582 -6.94 -3.47 -20.41
N PRO A 583 -7.24 -3.69 -21.70
CA PRO A 583 -6.76 -2.80 -22.75
C PRO A 583 -7.32 -1.37 -22.52
N SER A 584 -6.50 -0.36 -22.79
CA SER A 584 -6.95 1.04 -22.85
C SER A 584 -7.72 1.34 -24.14
N LEU A 585 -7.56 0.47 -25.16
CA LEU A 585 -8.08 0.64 -26.52
C LEU A 585 -7.43 1.81 -27.28
N ASN A 586 -6.33 2.35 -26.74
CA ASN A 586 -5.44 3.28 -27.41
C ASN A 586 -4.18 2.52 -27.83
N LEU A 587 -3.92 2.45 -29.14
CA LEU A 587 -2.81 1.65 -29.68
C LEU A 587 -1.43 2.09 -29.18
N LEU A 588 -1.21 3.38 -28.92
CA LEU A 588 0.07 3.89 -28.43
C LEU A 588 0.28 3.47 -26.98
N VAL A 589 -0.73 3.65 -26.13
CA VAL A 589 -0.64 3.26 -24.71
C VAL A 589 -0.58 1.75 -24.54
N ASP A 590 -1.44 1.00 -25.24
CA ASP A 590 -1.45 -0.46 -25.17
C ASP A 590 -0.15 -1.05 -25.70
N GLY A 591 0.46 -0.42 -26.71
CA GLY A 591 1.79 -0.77 -27.21
C GLY A 591 2.89 -0.49 -26.18
N ALA A 592 2.94 0.72 -25.63
CA ALA A 592 3.98 1.14 -24.69
C ALA A 592 3.89 0.41 -23.33
N SER A 593 2.67 0.22 -22.83
CA SER A 593 2.41 -0.42 -21.53
C SER A 593 2.15 -1.92 -21.63
N ASN A 594 2.17 -2.48 -22.83
CA ASN A 594 1.86 -3.88 -23.13
C ASN A 594 0.53 -4.37 -22.52
N LEU A 595 -0.56 -3.70 -22.86
CA LEU A 595 -1.90 -3.95 -22.31
C LEU A 595 -2.83 -4.66 -23.30
N PRO A 596 -3.72 -5.56 -22.84
CA PRO A 596 -3.92 -5.98 -21.45
C PRO A 596 -2.77 -6.84 -20.93
N GLY A 597 -2.54 -6.78 -19.61
CA GLY A 597 -1.48 -7.52 -18.97
C GLY A 597 -1.61 -7.53 -17.44
N PRO A 598 -0.75 -8.28 -16.75
CA PRO A 598 -0.68 -8.26 -15.29
C PRO A 598 -0.23 -6.89 -14.78
N GLY A 599 -0.50 -6.64 -13.51
CA GLY A 599 0.04 -5.55 -12.73
C GLY A 599 0.39 -6.00 -11.32
N ALA A 600 1.44 -5.43 -10.74
CA ALA A 600 1.85 -5.65 -9.36
C ALA A 600 2.25 -4.32 -8.73
N VAL A 601 1.86 -4.11 -7.48
CA VAL A 601 2.19 -2.88 -6.75
C VAL A 601 2.59 -3.21 -5.32
N SER A 602 3.58 -2.48 -4.82
CA SER A 602 3.93 -2.45 -3.40
C SER A 602 3.89 -1.01 -2.88
N LEU A 603 2.93 -0.73 -2.02
CA LEU A 603 2.78 0.55 -1.32
C LEU A 603 3.52 0.45 0.02
N ARG A 604 4.75 0.96 0.06
CA ARG A 604 5.46 1.15 1.32
C ARG A 604 4.98 2.44 1.97
N GLY A 605 4.82 2.44 3.29
CA GLY A 605 4.34 3.62 3.99
C GLY A 605 4.32 3.48 5.49
N THR A 606 3.52 4.34 6.13
CA THR A 606 3.24 4.27 7.57
C THR A 606 1.74 4.21 7.81
N MET A 607 1.33 3.37 8.76
CA MET A 607 -0.05 3.16 9.17
C MET A 607 -0.25 3.70 10.59
N ALA A 608 -1.36 4.40 10.84
CA ALA A 608 -1.70 4.89 12.17
C ALA A 608 -3.20 4.74 12.47
N ALA A 609 -3.52 4.36 13.70
CA ALA A 609 -4.87 4.35 14.23
C ALA A 609 -5.14 5.71 14.89
N LEU A 610 -6.18 6.42 14.47
CA LEU A 610 -6.52 7.78 14.90
C LEU A 610 -7.79 7.77 15.76
N PRO A 611 -7.87 8.62 16.81
CA PRO A 611 -9.00 8.67 17.74
C PRO A 611 -10.30 9.18 17.11
#